data_AF-A0A8H5HL69-F1
#
_entry.id   AF-A0A8H5HL69-F1
#
_cell.length_a   1.000
_cell.length_b   1.000
_cell.length_c   1.000
_cell.angle_alpha   90.00
_cell.angle_beta   90.00
_cell.angle_gamma   90.00
#
_symmetry.space_group_name_H-M   'P 1'
#
loop_
_entity.id
_entity.type
_entity.pdbx_description
1 polymer ?
#
loop_
_entity_poly.entity_id
_entity_poly.type
_entity_poly.pdbx_seq_one_letter_code
_entity_poly.pdbx_strand_id
1 'polypeptide(L)'
;MSLFQFSPRSPSSRTYHPEDLPLSDHDFDQSQDFNNNNNCTAAVNAAELTRKAKALKSWCDRLANTLSLKAPQLADLYGMIDLGRDFQEADMRLRIYAQASTLQVLNAIEGQTIQYLAFKETLDEVKEVIGAGKFVITRAQSENLIVYAKDFMFNPSRTKYMVVHHELIDFLEANAQRLGFDKIFGNPAKERILLKACRDKCSNARNQMRKWAYKTIKDPKVKCNLEKATLLLAEKLKRGGPGTSLHYSHQLHLAVLRCFAWTYYEALGAPSPDLDTEDDEDDEDDEDSVESPDVSAPSRKRRKKLHFWKAYDKHWQDLIKANGEDMSSVVWQQ
;
A
#
# COMPACT_ATOMS: atom_id res chain seq x y z
N MET A 1 -23.28 -11.48 18.69
CA MET A 1 -22.63 -10.18 18.98
C MET A 1 -22.97 -9.23 17.85
N SER A 2 -23.96 -8.36 18.07
CA SER A 2 -24.51 -7.47 17.04
C SER A 2 -23.67 -6.19 16.97
N LEU A 3 -23.16 -5.87 15.79
CA LEU A 3 -22.36 -4.69 15.49
C LEU A 3 -23.26 -3.44 15.44
N PHE A 4 -23.01 -2.50 16.34
CA PHE A 4 -23.60 -1.15 16.30
C PHE A 4 -23.08 -0.40 15.07
N GLN A 5 -23.95 -0.11 14.12
CA GLN A 5 -23.71 0.86 13.05
C GLN A 5 -23.96 2.27 13.58
N PHE A 6 -22.90 3.06 13.75
CA PHE A 6 -23.01 4.51 13.92
C PHE A 6 -23.04 5.18 12.54
N SER A 7 -24.19 5.75 12.17
CA SER A 7 -24.28 6.71 11.05
C SER A 7 -23.95 8.11 11.57
N PRO A 8 -23.02 8.85 10.93
CA PRO A 8 -22.79 10.24 11.27
C PRO A 8 -23.93 11.10 10.73
N ARG A 9 -24.65 11.77 11.62
CA ARG A 9 -25.62 12.83 11.27
C ARG A 9 -24.84 14.02 10.71
N SER A 10 -25.14 14.39 9.48
CA SER A 10 -24.65 15.63 8.87
C SER A 10 -25.32 16.84 9.53
N PRO A 11 -24.59 17.93 9.79
CA PRO A 11 -25.18 19.15 10.33
C PRO A 11 -26.06 19.83 9.28
N SER A 12 -27.33 20.04 9.65
CA SER A 12 -28.31 20.79 8.87
C SER A 12 -27.84 22.22 8.67
N SER A 13 -27.59 22.61 7.41
CA SER A 13 -27.24 23.96 7.03
C SER A 13 -28.48 24.85 7.10
N ARG A 14 -28.59 25.63 8.17
CA ARG A 14 -29.65 26.62 8.36
C ARG A 14 -29.23 27.91 7.65
N THR A 15 -29.70 28.10 6.43
CA THR A 15 -29.59 29.36 5.68
C THR A 15 -30.47 30.41 6.37
N TYR A 16 -29.85 31.47 6.91
CA TYR A 16 -30.56 32.66 7.37
C TYR A 16 -30.82 33.58 6.18
N HIS A 17 -32.10 33.84 5.90
CA HIS A 17 -32.57 34.88 4.99
C HIS A 17 -32.63 36.21 5.74
N PRO A 18 -31.97 37.28 5.26
CA PRO A 18 -32.05 38.60 5.87
C PRO A 18 -33.00 39.49 5.05
N GLU A 19 -34.30 39.46 5.34
CA GLU A 19 -35.24 40.49 4.90
C GLU A 19 -36.22 40.79 6.04
N ASP A 20 -36.70 42.04 6.06
CA ASP A 20 -37.68 42.65 6.98
C ASP A 20 -37.14 43.29 8.28
N LEU A 21 -36.56 44.48 8.13
CA LEU A 21 -36.68 45.54 9.13
C LEU A 21 -37.51 46.70 8.54
N PRO A 22 -38.55 47.19 9.25
CA PRO A 22 -39.40 48.25 8.74
C PRO A 22 -38.67 49.61 8.80
N LEU A 23 -38.58 50.26 7.64
CA LEU A 23 -38.25 51.68 7.51
C LEU A 23 -39.38 52.50 8.15
N SER A 24 -39.12 53.13 9.30
CA SER A 24 -39.97 54.20 9.83
C SER A 24 -39.40 55.54 9.38
N ASP A 25 -40.01 56.12 8.34
CA ASP A 25 -39.82 57.52 7.98
C ASP A 25 -40.46 58.38 9.07
N HIS A 26 -39.62 59.04 9.85
CA HIS A 26 -40.02 60.14 10.72
C HIS A 26 -39.22 61.37 10.32
N ASP A 27 -39.79 62.11 9.37
CA ASP A 27 -39.45 63.51 9.12
C ASP A 27 -39.75 64.31 10.39
N PHE A 28 -38.70 64.79 11.05
CA PHE A 28 -38.80 65.79 12.09
C PHE A 28 -37.87 66.95 11.74
N ASP A 29 -38.46 67.89 11.02
CA ASP A 29 -37.91 69.21 10.73
C ASP A 29 -37.90 70.05 12.03
N GLN A 30 -36.71 70.28 12.57
CA GLN A 30 -36.47 71.37 13.52
C GLN A 30 -35.16 72.07 13.16
N SER A 31 -35.30 73.05 12.27
CA SER A 31 -34.42 74.21 12.23
C SER A 31 -34.45 74.94 13.59
N GLN A 32 -33.38 74.80 14.35
CA GLN A 32 -33.07 75.73 15.44
C GLN A 32 -31.61 76.18 15.32
N ASP A 33 -31.48 77.43 14.88
CA ASP A 33 -30.27 78.23 15.00
C ASP A 33 -29.89 78.38 16.48
N PHE A 34 -28.89 77.62 16.92
CA PHE A 34 -28.22 77.86 18.21
C PHE A 34 -26.71 77.89 18.10
N ASN A 35 -26.22 79.12 18.25
CA ASN A 35 -25.17 79.53 19.17
C ASN A 35 -23.71 79.16 18.88
N ASN A 36 -23.00 80.17 18.40
CA ASN A 36 -21.60 80.26 18.03
C ASN A 36 -20.63 80.39 19.25
N ASN A 37 -20.85 79.62 20.33
CA ASN A 37 -20.04 79.72 21.58
C ASN A 37 -19.29 78.42 21.98
N ASN A 38 -19.16 77.43 21.09
CA ASN A 38 -18.63 76.08 21.42
C ASN A 38 -17.11 75.86 21.23
N ASN A 39 -16.31 76.86 20.89
CA ASN A 39 -14.89 76.63 20.56
C ASN A 39 -14.01 76.23 21.77
N CYS A 40 -14.39 76.58 23.01
CA CYS A 40 -13.57 76.25 24.18
C CYS A 40 -13.76 74.80 24.69
N THR A 41 -14.93 74.20 24.49
CA THR A 41 -15.23 72.82 24.94
C THR A 41 -14.66 71.77 24.00
N ALA A 42 -14.59 72.05 22.70
CA ALA A 42 -14.02 71.13 21.71
C ALA A 42 -12.53 70.85 21.93
N ALA A 43 -11.74 71.87 22.29
CA ALA A 43 -10.30 71.72 22.53
C ALA A 43 -9.99 70.88 23.77
N VAL A 44 -10.77 71.05 24.84
CA VAL A 44 -10.62 70.27 26.08
C VAL A 44 -10.97 68.80 25.84
N ASN A 45 -12.05 68.53 25.09
CA ASN A 45 -12.45 67.17 24.71
C ASN A 45 -11.39 66.47 23.84
N ALA A 46 -10.80 67.19 22.88
CA ALA A 46 -9.75 66.64 22.01
C ALA A 46 -8.47 66.27 22.79
N ALA A 47 -8.07 67.10 23.75
CA ALA A 47 -6.92 66.82 24.61
C ALA A 47 -7.18 65.61 25.53
N GLU A 48 -8.39 65.49 26.07
CA GLU A 48 -8.78 64.34 26.89
C GLU A 48 -8.79 63.03 26.08
N LEU A 49 -9.36 63.04 24.87
CA LEU A 49 -9.35 61.90 23.96
C LEU A 49 -7.92 61.46 23.62
N THR A 50 -7.02 62.41 23.36
CA THR A 50 -5.60 62.12 23.09
C THR A 50 -4.92 61.48 24.30
N ARG A 51 -5.20 61.95 25.52
CA ARG A 51 -4.67 61.38 26.76
C ARG A 51 -5.18 59.95 26.98
N LYS A 52 -6.48 59.72 26.77
CA LYS A 52 -7.11 58.38 26.86
C LYS A 52 -6.50 57.42 25.85
N ALA A 53 -6.33 57.84 24.60
CA ALA A 53 -5.71 57.03 23.56
C ALA A 53 -4.26 56.64 23.92
N LYS A 54 -3.45 57.58 24.44
CA LYS A 54 -2.08 57.30 24.88
C LYS A 54 -2.04 56.28 26.03
N ALA A 55 -2.96 56.40 27.00
CA ALA A 55 -3.06 55.47 28.11
C ALA A 55 -3.47 54.05 27.66
N LEU A 56 -4.45 53.95 26.75
CA LEU A 56 -4.86 52.68 26.14
C LEU A 56 -3.73 52.05 25.32
N LYS A 57 -2.98 52.82 24.52
CA LYS A 57 -1.83 52.31 23.74
C LYS A 57 -0.76 51.72 24.67
N SER A 58 -0.40 52.43 25.75
CA SER A 58 0.53 51.90 26.76
C SER A 58 0.02 50.62 27.46
N TRP A 59 -1.30 50.49 27.62
CA TRP A 59 -1.89 49.28 28.17
C TRP A 59 -1.88 48.12 27.16
N CYS A 60 -2.15 48.39 25.88
CA CYS A 60 -1.97 47.41 24.80
C CYS A 60 -0.53 46.87 24.74
N ASP A 61 0.48 47.72 24.97
CA ASP A 61 1.89 47.27 24.99
C ASP A 61 2.14 46.24 26.09
N ARG A 62 1.62 46.51 27.30
CA ARG A 62 1.71 45.57 28.42
C ARG A 62 0.97 44.28 28.10
N LEU A 63 -0.23 44.40 27.56
CA LEU A 63 -1.08 43.26 27.22
C LEU A 63 -0.45 42.40 26.11
N ALA A 64 0.10 43.01 25.07
CA ALA A 64 0.80 42.32 23.98
C ALA A 64 2.03 41.58 24.48
N ASN A 65 2.81 42.19 25.39
CA ASN A 65 3.92 41.50 26.03
C ASN A 65 3.45 40.32 26.90
N THR A 66 2.39 40.49 27.69
CA THR A 66 1.83 39.42 28.53
C THR A 66 1.32 38.24 27.71
N LEU A 67 0.65 38.53 26.59
CA LEU A 67 0.04 37.51 25.73
C LEU A 67 0.97 37.06 24.59
N SER A 68 2.22 37.54 24.57
CA SER A 68 3.22 37.24 23.53
C SER A 68 2.70 37.47 22.11
N LEU A 69 2.05 38.62 21.90
CA LEU A 69 1.53 38.99 20.58
C LEU A 69 2.66 39.45 19.64
N LYS A 70 2.50 39.16 18.36
CA LYS A 70 3.43 39.58 17.29
C LYS A 70 3.24 41.08 17.02
N ALA A 71 4.27 41.75 16.49
CA ALA A 71 4.21 43.19 16.19
C ALA A 71 3.02 43.62 15.30
N PRO A 72 2.63 42.85 14.24
CA PRO A 72 1.44 43.18 13.45
C PRO A 72 0.14 43.12 14.26
N GLN A 73 0.03 42.16 15.17
CA GLN A 73 -1.13 41.97 16.03
C GLN A 73 -1.28 43.12 17.03
N LEU A 74 -0.16 43.67 17.53
CA LEU A 74 -0.17 44.89 18.34
C LEU A 74 -0.65 46.11 17.53
N ALA A 75 -0.26 46.22 16.27
CA ALA A 75 -0.75 47.28 15.38
C ALA A 75 -2.27 47.18 15.16
N ASP A 76 -2.82 45.97 15.05
CA ASP A 76 -4.27 45.75 14.97
C ASP A 76 -4.99 46.24 16.24
N LEU A 77 -4.42 46.00 17.43
CA LEU A 77 -4.96 46.52 18.69
C LEU A 77 -4.92 48.06 18.76
N TYR A 78 -3.88 48.69 18.20
CA TYR A 78 -3.86 50.15 18.08
C TYR A 78 -4.92 50.67 17.12
N GLY A 79 -5.16 49.98 16.01
CA GLY A 79 -6.25 50.29 15.08
C GLY A 79 -7.62 50.28 15.78
N MET A 80 -7.87 49.33 16.68
CA MET A 80 -9.09 49.31 17.48
C MET A 80 -9.25 50.54 18.38
N ILE A 81 -8.16 51.04 18.97
CA ILE A 81 -8.20 52.29 19.77
C ILE A 81 -8.56 53.48 18.88
N ASP A 82 -7.97 53.53 17.68
CA ASP A 82 -8.18 54.64 16.76
C ASP A 82 -9.61 54.65 16.17
N LEU A 83 -10.23 53.48 15.99
CA LEU A 83 -11.63 53.33 15.58
C LEU A 83 -12.62 53.52 16.74
N GLY A 84 -12.20 53.20 17.97
CA GLY A 84 -13.05 53.16 19.15
C GLY A 84 -13.05 54.43 20.01
N ARG A 85 -12.72 55.59 19.43
CA ARG A 85 -12.49 56.84 20.19
C ARG A 85 -13.69 57.31 21.01
N ASP A 86 -14.90 57.00 20.57
CA ASP A 86 -16.15 57.43 21.20
C ASP A 86 -16.65 56.45 22.28
N PHE A 87 -16.01 55.29 22.43
CA PHE A 87 -16.41 54.32 23.44
C PHE A 87 -15.88 54.68 24.82
N GLN A 88 -16.60 54.23 25.85
CA GLN A 88 -16.13 54.29 27.22
C GLN A 88 -14.83 53.47 27.37
N GLU A 89 -13.89 53.97 28.15
CA GLU A 89 -12.58 53.34 28.34
C GLU A 89 -12.69 51.89 28.83
N ALA A 90 -13.64 51.60 29.71
CA ALA A 90 -13.88 50.25 30.22
C ALA A 90 -14.28 49.27 29.10
N ASP A 91 -15.19 49.68 28.23
CA ASP A 91 -15.64 48.88 27.09
C ASP A 91 -14.49 48.67 26.08
N MET A 92 -13.68 49.71 25.85
CA MET A 92 -12.50 49.59 24.98
C MET A 92 -11.49 48.60 25.53
N ARG A 93 -11.20 48.65 26.84
CA ARG A 93 -10.31 47.67 27.47
C ARG A 93 -10.86 46.25 27.34
N LEU A 94 -12.16 46.06 27.56
CA LEU A 94 -12.79 44.74 27.43
C LEU A 94 -12.67 44.18 26.00
N ARG A 95 -12.96 45.00 24.98
CA ARG A 95 -12.88 44.61 23.56
C ARG A 95 -11.44 44.31 23.12
N ILE A 96 -10.49 45.16 23.50
CA ILE A 96 -9.07 44.95 23.23
C ILE A 96 -8.58 43.67 23.90
N TYR A 97 -8.97 43.43 25.16
CA TYR A 97 -8.61 42.19 25.86
C TYR A 97 -9.13 40.95 25.14
N ALA A 98 -10.41 40.95 24.76
CA ALA A 98 -11.02 39.85 24.02
C ALA A 98 -10.29 39.58 22.70
N GLN A 99 -10.00 40.62 21.91
CA GLN A 99 -9.26 40.49 20.65
C GLN A 99 -7.84 39.96 20.89
N ALA A 100 -7.14 40.48 21.89
CA ALA A 100 -5.80 40.05 22.25
C ALA A 100 -5.77 38.57 22.67
N SER A 101 -6.76 38.10 23.43
CA SER A 101 -6.92 36.67 23.76
C SER A 101 -7.15 35.81 22.51
N THR A 102 -7.96 36.25 21.55
CA THR A 102 -8.15 35.52 20.28
C THR A 102 -6.84 35.42 19.49
N LEU A 103 -6.06 36.50 19.41
CA LEU A 103 -4.77 36.53 18.73
C LEU A 103 -3.74 35.60 19.39
N GLN A 104 -3.76 35.50 20.73
CA GLN A 104 -2.95 34.55 21.47
C GLN A 104 -3.28 33.09 21.10
N VAL A 105 -4.58 32.75 21.03
CA VAL A 105 -5.03 31.41 20.62
C VAL A 105 -4.58 31.10 19.19
N LEU A 106 -4.67 32.07 18.26
CA LEU A 106 -4.18 31.91 16.89
C LEU A 106 -2.67 31.63 16.85
N ASN A 107 -1.87 32.36 17.64
CA ASN A 107 -0.42 32.11 17.74
C ASN A 107 -0.13 30.69 18.25
N ALA A 108 -0.90 30.19 19.23
CA ALA A 108 -0.76 28.84 19.74
C ALA A 108 -1.09 27.77 18.69
N ILE A 109 -2.16 27.97 17.91
CA ILE A 109 -2.55 27.06 16.81
C ILE A 109 -1.49 27.06 15.71
N GLU A 110 -0.96 28.22 15.34
CA GLU A 110 0.10 28.34 14.34
C GLU A 110 1.37 27.60 14.80
N GLY A 111 1.76 27.77 16.07
CA GLY A 111 2.86 27.04 16.69
C GLY A 111 2.65 25.52 16.69
N GLN A 112 1.45 25.05 17.04
CA GLN A 112 1.10 23.62 16.99
C GLN A 112 1.13 23.07 15.56
N THR A 113 0.69 23.85 14.58
CA THR A 113 0.69 23.45 13.16
C THR A 113 2.12 23.23 12.68
N ILE A 114 3.05 24.12 13.03
CA ILE A 114 4.47 23.98 12.69
C ILE A 114 5.05 22.72 13.34
N GLN A 115 4.78 22.47 14.62
CA GLN A 115 5.25 21.26 15.32
C GLN A 115 4.67 19.98 14.70
N TYR A 116 3.40 19.99 14.33
CA TYR A 116 2.75 18.85 13.66
C TYR A 116 3.40 18.53 12.31
N LEU A 117 3.72 19.56 11.51
CA LEU A 117 4.39 19.37 10.23
C LEU A 117 5.80 18.77 10.41
N ALA A 118 6.58 19.28 11.35
CA ALA A 118 7.91 18.73 11.68
C ALA A 118 7.82 17.28 12.20
N PHE A 119 6.83 16.99 13.06
CA PHE A 119 6.60 15.62 13.53
C PHE A 119 6.20 14.68 12.40
N LYS A 120 5.34 15.13 11.47
CA LYS A 120 4.94 14.35 10.30
C LYS A 120 6.14 14.00 9.42
N GLU A 121 7.02 14.96 9.18
CA GLU A 121 8.27 14.75 8.43
C GLU A 121 9.15 13.68 9.11
N THR A 122 9.37 13.77 10.43
CA THR A 122 10.09 12.74 11.18
C THR A 122 9.40 11.37 11.09
N LEU A 123 8.07 11.33 11.12
CA LEU A 123 7.30 10.09 10.99
C LEU A 123 7.48 9.46 9.61
N ASP A 124 7.58 10.27 8.56
CA ASP A 124 7.80 9.81 7.20
C ASP A 124 9.25 9.30 7.03
N GLU A 125 10.26 9.98 7.60
CA GLU A 125 11.62 9.47 7.68
C GLU A 125 11.70 8.14 8.45
N VAL A 126 11.01 8.03 9.60
CA VAL A 126 10.94 6.79 10.38
C VAL A 126 10.23 5.70 9.58
N LYS A 127 9.20 6.00 8.80
CA LYS A 127 8.58 5.02 7.88
C LYS A 127 9.53 4.61 6.77
N GLU A 128 10.40 5.50 6.29
CA GLU A 128 11.42 5.15 5.31
C GLU A 128 12.50 4.26 5.93
N VAL A 129 12.96 4.56 7.15
CA VAL A 129 13.97 3.76 7.86
C VAL A 129 13.41 2.41 8.32
N ILE A 130 12.20 2.38 8.88
CA ILE A 130 11.50 1.13 9.22
C ILE A 130 11.11 0.39 7.94
N GLY A 131 10.76 1.12 6.89
CA GLY A 131 10.52 0.59 5.54
C GLY A 131 11.79 0.11 4.83
N ALA A 132 12.98 0.55 5.29
CA ALA A 132 14.27 0.01 4.93
C ALA A 132 14.57 -1.30 5.68
N GLY A 133 13.71 -1.70 6.63
CA GLY A 133 13.58 -3.11 6.97
C GLY A 133 13.31 -3.90 5.69
N LYS A 134 14.03 -5.02 5.50
CA LYS A 134 13.87 -5.88 4.32
C LYS A 134 12.39 -6.10 4.05
N PHE A 135 11.86 -5.56 2.95
CA PHE A 135 10.47 -5.75 2.60
C PHE A 135 10.16 -7.25 2.62
N VAL A 136 9.21 -7.66 3.46
CA VAL A 136 8.80 -9.07 3.58
C VAL A 136 7.42 -9.21 2.97
N ILE A 137 7.27 -10.18 2.06
CA ILE A 137 5.98 -10.57 1.51
C ILE A 137 5.11 -11.05 2.67
N THR A 138 3.93 -10.45 2.80
CA THR A 138 2.99 -10.82 3.87
C THR A 138 2.57 -12.28 3.74
N ARG A 139 2.18 -12.89 4.86
CA ARG A 139 1.72 -14.28 4.87
C ARG A 139 0.59 -14.54 3.87
N ALA A 140 -0.40 -13.64 3.82
CA ALA A 140 -1.53 -13.75 2.90
C ALA A 140 -1.10 -13.66 1.42
N GLN A 141 -0.18 -12.75 1.08
CA GLN A 141 0.42 -12.70 -0.26
C GLN A 141 1.17 -13.99 -0.59
N SER A 142 1.98 -14.52 0.33
CA SER A 142 2.69 -15.80 0.13
C SER A 142 1.73 -16.98 -0.06
N GLU A 143 0.62 -17.03 0.67
CA GLU A 143 -0.44 -18.02 0.50
C GLU A 143 -1.12 -17.90 -0.89
N ASN A 144 -1.36 -16.68 -1.36
CA ASN A 144 -1.83 -16.46 -2.73
C ASN A 144 -0.81 -16.94 -3.77
N LEU A 145 0.48 -16.60 -3.61
CA LEU A 145 1.54 -17.02 -4.53
C LEU A 145 1.58 -18.55 -4.71
N ILE A 146 1.53 -19.31 -3.62
CA ILE A 146 1.56 -20.78 -3.72
C ILE A 146 0.31 -21.35 -4.40
N VAL A 147 -0.88 -20.79 -4.12
CA VAL A 147 -2.13 -21.23 -4.75
C VAL A 147 -2.07 -21.01 -6.26
N TYR A 148 -1.67 -19.81 -6.70
CA TYR A 148 -1.57 -19.51 -8.14
C TYR A 148 -0.42 -20.26 -8.80
N ALA A 149 0.75 -20.38 -8.16
CA ALA A 149 1.87 -21.16 -8.69
C ALA A 149 1.46 -22.61 -8.98
N LYS A 150 0.71 -23.25 -8.07
CA LYS A 150 0.18 -24.60 -8.27
C LYS A 150 -0.86 -24.68 -9.39
N ASP A 151 -1.75 -23.70 -9.47
CA ASP A 151 -2.79 -23.64 -10.50
C ASP A 151 -2.18 -23.46 -11.89
N PHE A 152 -1.21 -22.54 -12.03
CA PHE A 152 -0.43 -22.35 -13.27
C PHE A 152 0.31 -23.62 -13.66
N MET A 153 0.95 -24.30 -12.69
CA MET A 153 1.63 -25.57 -12.90
C MET A 153 0.71 -26.69 -13.40
N PHE A 154 -0.54 -26.71 -12.94
CA PHE A 154 -1.52 -27.74 -13.29
C PHE A 154 -2.32 -27.44 -14.57
N ASN A 155 -2.03 -26.31 -15.24
CA ASN A 155 -2.71 -25.93 -16.49
C ASN A 155 -2.42 -26.96 -17.60
N PRO A 156 -3.45 -27.58 -18.22
CA PRO A 156 -3.26 -28.60 -19.25
C PRO A 156 -2.70 -28.06 -20.57
N SER A 157 -2.83 -26.76 -20.83
CA SER A 157 -2.31 -26.12 -22.05
C SER A 157 -0.83 -25.72 -21.94
N ARG A 158 -0.20 -25.97 -20.79
CA ARG A 158 1.18 -25.56 -20.54
C ARG A 158 2.16 -26.47 -21.28
N THR A 159 3.14 -25.86 -21.92
CA THR A 159 4.21 -26.59 -22.63
C THR A 159 5.62 -26.24 -22.17
N LYS A 160 5.76 -25.22 -21.32
CA LYS A 160 7.03 -24.76 -20.75
C LYS A 160 6.88 -24.59 -19.24
N TYR A 161 7.69 -25.31 -18.47
CA TYR A 161 7.59 -25.34 -17.01
C TYR A 161 8.67 -24.52 -16.33
N MET A 162 9.79 -24.27 -17.00
CA MET A 162 10.87 -23.46 -16.41
C MET A 162 10.49 -21.98 -16.23
N VAL A 163 9.59 -21.47 -17.07
CA VAL A 163 9.22 -20.04 -17.17
C VAL A 163 7.91 -19.67 -16.46
N VAL A 164 7.34 -20.59 -15.66
CA VAL A 164 6.03 -20.40 -14.99
C VAL A 164 5.99 -19.16 -14.09
N HIS A 165 7.13 -18.77 -13.52
CA HIS A 165 7.22 -17.62 -12.64
C HIS A 165 6.99 -16.29 -13.37
N HIS A 166 7.28 -16.19 -14.67
CA HIS A 166 6.97 -14.99 -15.45
C HIS A 166 5.46 -14.81 -15.59
N GLU A 167 4.74 -15.87 -16.00
CA GLU A 167 3.28 -15.83 -16.12
C GLU A 167 2.59 -15.54 -14.78
N LEU A 168 3.16 -16.05 -13.67
CA LEU A 168 2.69 -15.72 -12.34
C LEU A 168 2.85 -14.23 -12.04
N ILE A 169 3.98 -13.62 -12.40
CA ILE A 169 4.22 -12.18 -12.21
C ILE A 169 3.26 -11.35 -13.06
N ASP A 170 3.12 -11.66 -14.35
CA ASP A 170 2.20 -10.96 -15.25
C ASP A 170 0.76 -10.99 -14.71
N PHE A 171 0.35 -12.14 -14.17
CA PHE A 171 -0.97 -12.29 -13.54
C PHE A 171 -1.10 -11.48 -12.25
N LEU A 172 -0.07 -11.45 -11.41
CA LEU A 172 -0.07 -10.66 -10.17
C LEU A 172 -0.12 -9.17 -10.46
N GLU A 173 0.58 -8.70 -11.49
CA GLU A 173 0.56 -7.30 -11.93
C GLU A 173 -0.85 -6.92 -12.40
N ALA A 174 -1.46 -7.73 -13.28
CA ALA A 174 -2.82 -7.52 -13.76
C ALA A 174 -3.89 -7.58 -12.64
N ASN A 175 -3.58 -8.21 -11.50
CA ASN A 175 -4.48 -8.38 -10.36
C ASN A 175 -3.97 -7.72 -9.08
N ALA A 176 -3.05 -6.76 -9.18
CA ALA A 176 -2.28 -6.26 -8.05
C ALA A 176 -3.18 -5.72 -6.93
N GLN A 177 -4.17 -4.89 -7.26
CA GLN A 177 -5.10 -4.34 -6.28
C GLN A 177 -5.93 -5.42 -5.56
N ARG A 178 -6.43 -6.41 -6.30
CA ARG A 178 -7.30 -7.46 -5.75
C ARG A 178 -6.53 -8.41 -4.82
N LEU A 179 -5.26 -8.65 -5.11
CA LEU A 179 -4.42 -9.59 -4.36
C LEU A 179 -3.52 -8.90 -3.32
N GLY A 180 -3.58 -7.57 -3.23
CA GLY A 180 -2.81 -6.76 -2.28
C GLY A 180 -1.33 -6.57 -2.67
N PHE A 181 -0.99 -6.60 -3.95
CA PHE A 181 0.37 -6.36 -4.48
C PHE A 181 0.53 -4.95 -5.10
N ASP A 182 -0.46 -4.07 -4.94
CA ASP A 182 -0.49 -2.71 -5.50
C ASP A 182 0.74 -1.86 -5.11
N LYS A 183 1.25 -2.03 -3.88
CA LYS A 183 2.41 -1.27 -3.36
C LYS A 183 3.78 -1.87 -3.71
N ILE A 184 3.80 -2.98 -4.46
CA ILE A 184 5.02 -3.68 -4.84
C ILE A 184 5.45 -3.24 -6.24
N PHE A 185 4.53 -3.27 -7.19
CA PHE A 185 4.78 -2.85 -8.57
C PHE A 185 5.07 -1.34 -8.63
N GLY A 186 6.04 -0.96 -9.45
CA GLY A 186 6.60 0.39 -9.52
C GLY A 186 7.77 0.63 -8.57
N ASN A 187 8.12 -0.33 -7.70
CA ASN A 187 9.31 -0.27 -6.86
C ASN A 187 10.27 -1.43 -7.19
N PRO A 188 11.40 -1.18 -7.87
CA PRO A 188 12.28 -2.23 -8.37
C PRO A 188 12.90 -3.11 -7.27
N ALA A 189 13.13 -2.56 -6.06
CA ALA A 189 13.65 -3.35 -4.94
C ALA A 189 12.62 -4.37 -4.44
N LYS A 190 11.34 -3.96 -4.32
CA LYS A 190 10.25 -4.85 -3.92
C LYS A 190 9.92 -5.87 -5.00
N GLU A 191 9.98 -5.47 -6.27
CA GLU A 191 9.78 -6.35 -7.41
C GLU A 191 10.82 -7.47 -7.47
N ARG A 192 12.11 -7.20 -7.16
CA ARG A 192 13.14 -8.25 -7.04
C ARG A 192 12.80 -9.27 -5.96
N ILE A 193 12.34 -8.82 -4.79
CA ILE A 193 11.92 -9.69 -3.69
C ILE A 193 10.70 -10.53 -4.09
N LEU A 194 9.73 -9.92 -4.78
CA LEU A 194 8.58 -10.62 -5.32
C LEU A 194 8.98 -11.68 -6.36
N LEU A 195 9.88 -11.33 -7.28
CA LEU A 195 10.39 -12.23 -8.31
C LEU A 195 11.06 -13.46 -7.69
N LYS A 196 11.93 -13.26 -6.69
CA LYS A 196 12.56 -14.37 -5.94
C LYS A 196 11.51 -15.28 -5.32
N ALA A 197 10.54 -14.70 -4.60
CA ALA A 197 9.47 -15.49 -3.99
C ALA A 197 8.61 -16.25 -5.03
N CYS A 198 8.36 -15.65 -6.20
CA CYS A 198 7.65 -16.32 -7.30
C CYS A 198 8.45 -17.51 -7.81
N ARG A 199 9.78 -17.36 -8.02
CA ARG A 199 10.67 -18.47 -8.40
C ARG A 199 10.60 -19.60 -7.38
N ASP A 200 10.73 -19.30 -6.09
CA ASP A 200 10.68 -20.29 -5.01
C ASP A 200 9.34 -21.04 -4.98
N LYS A 201 8.21 -20.33 -5.04
CA LYS A 201 6.88 -20.96 -5.01
C LYS A 201 6.61 -21.78 -6.27
N CYS A 202 7.03 -21.31 -7.44
CA CYS A 202 6.94 -22.08 -8.68
C CYS A 202 7.85 -23.31 -8.65
N SER A 203 9.07 -23.21 -8.13
CA SER A 203 9.99 -24.34 -7.97
C SER A 203 9.42 -25.39 -7.01
N ASN A 204 8.85 -24.96 -5.88
CA ASN A 204 8.15 -25.85 -4.96
C ASN A 204 6.93 -26.53 -5.61
N ALA A 205 6.09 -25.78 -6.34
CA ALA A 205 4.94 -26.33 -7.04
C ALA A 205 5.34 -27.38 -8.11
N ARG A 206 6.41 -27.10 -8.88
CA ARG A 206 7.08 -28.06 -9.77
C ARG A 206 7.47 -29.32 -9.01
N ASN A 207 8.24 -29.18 -7.93
CA ASN A 207 8.70 -30.33 -7.15
C ASN A 207 7.54 -31.16 -6.58
N GLN A 208 6.47 -30.53 -6.10
CA GLN A 208 5.26 -31.23 -5.67
C GLN A 208 4.59 -32.00 -6.81
N MET A 209 4.40 -31.39 -7.98
CA MET A 209 3.79 -32.07 -9.13
C MET A 209 4.60 -33.29 -9.57
N ARG A 210 5.94 -33.17 -9.64
CA ARG A 210 6.86 -34.28 -9.93
C ARG A 210 6.75 -35.41 -8.90
N LYS A 211 6.78 -35.07 -7.60
CA LYS A 211 6.66 -36.04 -6.50
C LYS A 211 5.33 -36.80 -6.59
N TRP A 212 4.22 -36.10 -6.77
CA TRP A 212 2.90 -36.73 -6.87
C TRP A 212 2.75 -37.59 -8.13
N ALA A 213 3.21 -37.10 -9.29
CA ALA A 213 3.19 -37.88 -10.53
C ALA A 213 3.92 -39.22 -10.36
N TYR A 214 5.11 -39.23 -9.74
CA TYR A 214 5.85 -40.45 -9.46
C TYR A 214 5.19 -41.36 -8.41
N LYS A 215 4.72 -40.78 -7.29
CA LYS A 215 4.06 -41.54 -6.20
C LYS A 215 2.85 -42.32 -6.68
N THR A 216 2.04 -41.75 -7.57
CA THR A 216 0.88 -42.46 -8.14
C THR A 216 1.24 -43.69 -8.99
N ILE A 217 2.53 -43.91 -9.31
CA ILE A 217 3.01 -45.05 -10.09
C ILE A 217 3.71 -46.09 -9.19
N LYS A 218 4.64 -45.66 -8.33
CA LYS A 218 5.54 -46.54 -7.58
C LYS A 218 5.16 -46.74 -6.11
N ASP A 219 4.55 -45.77 -5.44
CA ASP A 219 4.21 -45.87 -4.02
C ASP A 219 3.00 -46.81 -3.83
N PRO A 220 3.14 -47.98 -3.18
CA PRO A 220 2.03 -48.92 -3.03
C PRO A 220 0.77 -48.34 -2.36
N LYS A 221 0.93 -47.31 -1.52
CA LYS A 221 -0.19 -46.68 -0.80
C LYS A 221 -0.97 -45.69 -1.66
N VAL A 222 -0.31 -45.08 -2.64
CA VAL A 222 -0.86 -44.00 -3.48
C VAL A 222 -1.01 -44.45 -4.95
N LYS A 223 -0.51 -45.64 -5.29
CA LYS A 223 -0.57 -46.21 -6.64
C LYS A 223 -2.01 -46.35 -7.09
N CYS A 224 -2.33 -45.75 -8.23
CA CYS A 224 -3.68 -45.73 -8.77
C CYS A 224 -3.70 -45.59 -10.30
N ASN A 225 -4.87 -45.80 -10.90
CA ASN A 225 -5.10 -45.61 -12.34
C ASN A 225 -4.99 -44.12 -12.72
N LEU A 226 -5.00 -43.83 -14.03
CA LEU A 226 -4.81 -42.46 -14.53
C LEU A 226 -5.88 -41.49 -14.04
N GLU A 227 -7.14 -41.88 -14.11
CA GLU A 227 -8.27 -41.06 -13.70
C GLU A 227 -8.17 -40.64 -12.22
N LYS A 228 -7.99 -41.62 -11.30
CA LYS A 228 -7.82 -41.34 -9.87
C LYS A 228 -6.58 -40.50 -9.59
N ALA A 229 -5.47 -40.76 -10.27
CA ALA A 229 -4.26 -39.94 -10.13
C ALA A 229 -4.52 -38.49 -10.54
N THR A 230 -5.27 -38.27 -11.62
CA THR A 230 -5.60 -36.94 -12.11
C THR A 230 -6.48 -36.18 -11.11
N LEU A 231 -7.47 -36.85 -10.52
CA LEU A 231 -8.31 -36.28 -9.45
C LEU A 231 -7.49 -35.95 -8.21
N LEU A 232 -6.58 -36.83 -7.78
CA LEU A 232 -5.70 -36.59 -6.63
C LEU A 232 -4.77 -35.39 -6.86
N LEU A 233 -4.14 -35.28 -8.03
CA LEU A 233 -3.29 -34.12 -8.32
C LEU A 233 -4.12 -32.83 -8.43
N ALA A 234 -5.31 -32.89 -9.02
CA ALA A 234 -6.20 -31.74 -9.09
C ALA A 234 -6.62 -31.27 -7.69
N GLU A 235 -6.91 -32.18 -6.75
CA GLU A 235 -7.18 -31.83 -5.35
C GLU A 235 -6.00 -31.09 -4.69
N LYS A 236 -4.76 -31.46 -5.00
CA LYS A 236 -3.56 -30.90 -4.36
C LYS A 236 -3.02 -29.62 -5.02
N LEU A 237 -3.25 -29.47 -6.33
CA LEU A 237 -2.62 -28.42 -7.14
C LEU A 237 -3.62 -27.43 -7.76
N LYS A 238 -4.83 -27.88 -8.12
CA LYS A 238 -5.81 -27.02 -8.78
C LYS A 238 -6.49 -26.12 -7.75
N ARG A 239 -6.58 -24.83 -8.05
CA ARG A 239 -7.31 -23.89 -7.20
C ARG A 239 -8.80 -24.24 -7.20
N GLY A 240 -9.39 -24.40 -6.01
CA GLY A 240 -10.79 -24.81 -5.85
C GLY A 240 -11.02 -26.32 -6.02
N GLY A 241 -9.97 -27.13 -6.19
CA GLY A 241 -10.06 -28.57 -6.32
C GLY A 241 -10.48 -29.06 -7.71
N PRO A 242 -10.85 -30.34 -7.85
CA PRO A 242 -11.12 -30.96 -9.15
C PRO A 242 -12.42 -30.48 -9.85
N GLY A 243 -13.38 -29.92 -9.12
CA GLY A 243 -14.71 -29.59 -9.66
C GLY A 243 -15.58 -30.83 -9.92
N THR A 244 -16.65 -30.67 -10.71
CA THR A 244 -17.60 -31.75 -11.04
C THR A 244 -17.09 -32.68 -12.15
N SER A 245 -16.30 -32.16 -13.07
CA SER A 245 -15.64 -32.96 -14.11
C SER A 245 -14.33 -32.30 -14.52
N LEU A 246 -13.26 -33.10 -14.59
CA LEU A 246 -11.97 -32.65 -15.07
C LEU A 246 -11.89 -32.93 -16.57
N HIS A 247 -11.55 -31.90 -17.36
CA HIS A 247 -11.43 -32.04 -18.81
C HIS A 247 -10.34 -33.06 -19.18
N TYR A 248 -10.56 -33.89 -20.21
CA TYR A 248 -9.65 -34.98 -20.61
C TYR A 248 -8.21 -34.52 -20.86
N SER A 249 -8.02 -33.27 -21.28
CA SER A 249 -6.69 -32.67 -21.49
C SER A 249 -5.80 -32.74 -20.25
N HIS A 250 -6.36 -32.65 -19.04
CA HIS A 250 -5.60 -32.82 -17.80
C HIS A 250 -5.13 -34.27 -17.62
N GLN A 251 -5.95 -35.25 -18.00
CA GLN A 251 -5.59 -36.67 -17.92
C GLN A 251 -4.49 -37.00 -18.92
N LEU A 252 -4.58 -36.51 -20.16
CA LEU A 252 -3.55 -36.68 -21.19
C LEU A 252 -2.22 -36.10 -20.73
N HIS A 253 -2.24 -34.86 -20.25
CA HIS A 253 -1.05 -34.17 -19.76
C HIS A 253 -0.40 -34.92 -18.58
N LEU A 254 -1.22 -35.43 -17.65
CA LEU A 254 -0.71 -36.23 -16.54
C LEU A 254 -0.20 -37.61 -16.99
N ALA A 255 -0.82 -38.24 -17.98
CA ALA A 255 -0.36 -39.52 -18.53
C ALA A 255 1.07 -39.38 -19.05
N VAL A 256 1.34 -38.33 -19.83
CA VAL A 256 2.68 -38.10 -20.37
C VAL A 256 3.68 -37.73 -19.27
N LEU A 257 3.31 -36.87 -18.32
CA LEU A 257 4.18 -36.58 -17.18
C LEU A 257 4.51 -37.84 -16.36
N ARG A 258 3.53 -38.73 -16.14
CA ARG A 258 3.73 -40.00 -15.42
C ARG A 258 4.66 -40.93 -16.19
N CYS A 259 4.44 -41.10 -17.49
CA CYS A 259 5.28 -41.92 -18.35
C CYS A 259 6.73 -41.40 -18.37
N PHE A 260 6.89 -40.09 -18.55
CA PHE A 260 8.20 -39.45 -18.50
C PHE A 260 8.86 -39.60 -17.13
N ALA A 261 8.13 -39.38 -16.03
CA ALA A 261 8.68 -39.53 -14.69
C ALA A 261 9.16 -40.97 -14.43
N TRP A 262 8.36 -41.96 -14.81
CA TRP A 262 8.75 -43.37 -14.68
C TRP A 262 10.04 -43.68 -15.43
N THR A 263 10.08 -43.36 -16.73
CA THR A 263 11.25 -43.62 -17.59
C THR A 263 12.48 -42.85 -17.12
N TYR A 264 12.31 -41.60 -16.69
CA TYR A 264 13.41 -40.78 -16.18
C TYR A 264 14.08 -41.39 -14.94
N TYR A 265 13.30 -41.79 -13.93
CA TYR A 265 13.87 -42.37 -12.70
C TYR A 265 14.41 -43.78 -12.90
N GLU A 266 13.74 -44.59 -13.73
CA GLU A 266 14.19 -45.96 -14.02
C GLU A 266 15.44 -45.99 -14.91
N ALA A 267 15.49 -45.18 -15.97
CA ALA A 267 16.62 -45.16 -16.91
C ALA A 267 17.89 -44.53 -16.32
N LEU A 268 17.75 -43.53 -15.44
CA LEU A 268 18.90 -42.86 -14.85
C LEU A 268 19.42 -43.54 -13.57
N GLY A 269 18.75 -44.61 -13.10
CA GLY A 269 19.00 -45.18 -11.76
C GLY A 269 18.94 -44.09 -10.69
N ALA A 270 18.16 -43.03 -10.94
CA ALA A 270 18.20 -41.84 -10.14
C ALA A 270 17.50 -42.14 -8.80
N PRO A 271 18.04 -41.65 -7.68
CA PRO A 271 17.36 -41.74 -6.40
C PRO A 271 15.94 -41.19 -6.53
N SER A 272 14.98 -41.89 -5.91
CA SER A 272 13.56 -41.50 -5.85
C SER A 272 13.43 -39.99 -5.57
N PRO A 273 12.41 -39.29 -6.13
CA PRO A 273 12.18 -37.87 -5.86
C PRO A 273 12.01 -37.52 -4.37
N ASP A 274 11.86 -38.50 -3.47
CA ASP A 274 11.82 -38.31 -2.02
C ASP A 274 13.21 -38.14 -1.38
N LEU A 275 14.31 -38.35 -2.13
CA LEU A 275 15.67 -38.04 -1.67
C LEU A 275 15.98 -36.58 -1.99
N ASP A 276 15.34 -35.72 -1.20
CA ASP A 276 15.46 -34.27 -1.21
C ASP A 276 16.94 -33.85 -1.19
N THR A 277 17.44 -33.45 -2.35
CA THR A 277 18.38 -32.33 -2.40
C THR A 277 17.44 -31.15 -2.50
N GLU A 278 17.23 -30.46 -1.38
CA GLU A 278 16.69 -29.11 -1.46
C GLU A 278 17.57 -28.41 -2.48
N ASP A 279 16.99 -28.05 -3.63
CA ASP A 279 17.63 -27.19 -4.61
C ASP A 279 17.77 -25.85 -3.88
N ASP A 280 18.79 -25.77 -3.02
CA ASP A 280 19.52 -24.54 -2.80
C ASP A 280 20.10 -24.21 -4.19
N GLU A 281 19.24 -23.66 -5.06
CA GLU A 281 19.70 -22.79 -6.12
C GLU A 281 20.42 -21.69 -5.34
N ASP A 282 21.73 -21.88 -5.11
CA ASP A 282 22.65 -20.83 -4.76
C ASP A 282 22.39 -19.74 -5.81
N ASP A 283 21.56 -18.77 -5.42
CA ASP A 283 21.55 -17.44 -6.00
C ASP A 283 22.95 -16.89 -5.72
N GLU A 284 23.95 -17.36 -6.47
CA GLU A 284 25.19 -16.65 -6.74
C GLU A 284 24.78 -15.42 -7.56
N ASP A 285 24.09 -14.48 -6.89
CA ASP A 285 24.21 -13.08 -7.23
C ASP A 285 25.69 -12.76 -6.97
N ASP A 286 26.43 -12.63 -8.07
CA ASP A 286 27.79 -12.11 -8.19
C ASP A 286 27.95 -10.80 -7.40
N GLU A 287 28.07 -10.88 -6.07
CA GLU A 287 28.74 -9.86 -5.28
C GLU A 287 30.24 -10.16 -5.35
N ASP A 288 30.97 -9.27 -6.02
CA ASP A 288 32.43 -9.16 -6.12
C ASP A 288 33.15 -9.65 -4.83
N SER A 289 33.36 -10.95 -4.73
CA SER A 289 34.10 -11.57 -3.64
C SER A 289 35.58 -11.51 -3.99
N VAL A 290 36.25 -10.56 -3.35
CA VAL A 290 37.69 -10.32 -3.41
C VAL A 290 38.46 -11.62 -3.18
N GLU A 291 39.31 -11.96 -4.15
CA GLU A 291 40.19 -13.12 -4.21
C GLU A 291 40.77 -13.53 -2.85
N SER A 292 40.44 -14.74 -2.41
CA SER A 292 41.22 -15.47 -1.40
C SER A 292 41.84 -16.70 -2.06
N PRO A 293 43.18 -16.85 -2.04
CA PRO A 293 43.84 -17.96 -2.71
C PRO A 293 43.79 -19.25 -1.86
N ASP A 294 43.21 -20.28 -2.47
CA ASP A 294 43.80 -21.61 -2.70
C ASP A 294 44.14 -22.50 -1.49
N VAL A 295 43.43 -23.65 -1.37
CA VAL A 295 44.01 -25.01 -1.49
C VAL A 295 42.89 -25.98 -1.92
N SER A 296 42.78 -26.31 -3.21
CA SER A 296 41.72 -27.19 -3.73
C SER A 296 42.17 -28.64 -3.94
N ALA A 297 41.48 -29.57 -3.26
CA ALA A 297 41.55 -31.01 -3.54
C ALA A 297 40.88 -31.33 -4.89
N PRO A 298 41.30 -32.39 -5.61
CA PRO A 298 40.78 -32.71 -6.94
C PRO A 298 39.27 -33.01 -6.90
N SER A 299 38.48 -32.03 -7.35
CA SER A 299 37.04 -32.11 -7.52
C SER A 299 36.68 -33.28 -8.45
N ARG A 300 36.08 -34.34 -7.89
CA ARG A 300 35.43 -35.40 -8.67
C ARG A 300 34.40 -34.72 -9.58
N LYS A 301 34.63 -34.76 -10.89
CA LYS A 301 33.69 -34.30 -11.93
C LYS A 301 32.31 -34.90 -11.67
N ARG A 302 31.44 -34.16 -10.97
CA ARG A 302 30.04 -34.51 -10.79
C ARG A 302 29.45 -34.54 -12.19
N ARG A 303 29.00 -35.72 -12.65
CA ARG A 303 28.23 -35.83 -13.88
C ARG A 303 27.11 -34.80 -13.80
N LYS A 304 27.08 -33.83 -14.72
CA LYS A 304 26.00 -32.83 -14.80
C LYS A 304 24.69 -33.61 -14.91
N LYS A 305 23.96 -33.72 -13.80
CA LYS A 305 22.66 -34.38 -13.80
C LYS A 305 21.77 -33.54 -14.69
N LEU A 306 21.11 -34.18 -15.66
CA LEU A 306 20.14 -33.50 -16.49
C LEU A 306 19.03 -32.96 -15.55
N HIS A 307 18.56 -31.74 -15.76
CA HIS A 307 17.50 -31.17 -14.93
C HIS A 307 16.14 -31.73 -15.40
N PHE A 308 15.38 -32.36 -14.50
CA PHE A 308 14.12 -33.07 -14.82
C PHE A 308 13.18 -32.23 -15.69
N TRP A 309 12.88 -31.00 -15.27
CA TRP A 309 11.91 -30.15 -15.97
C TRP A 309 12.41 -29.63 -17.32
N LYS A 310 13.73 -29.44 -17.48
CA LYS A 310 14.30 -29.08 -18.79
C LYS A 310 14.20 -30.26 -19.76
N ALA A 311 14.41 -31.48 -19.26
CA ALA A 311 14.26 -32.70 -20.05
C ALA A 311 12.79 -32.97 -20.40
N TYR A 312 11.87 -32.72 -19.45
CA TYR A 312 10.44 -32.84 -19.68
C TYR A 312 9.93 -31.81 -20.70
N ASP A 313 10.31 -30.53 -20.57
CA ASP A 313 9.96 -29.48 -21.53
C ASP A 313 10.36 -29.89 -22.95
N LYS A 314 11.60 -30.39 -23.13
CA LYS A 314 12.07 -30.88 -24.44
C LYS A 314 11.23 -32.06 -24.94
N HIS A 315 11.01 -33.07 -24.09
CA HIS A 315 10.22 -34.25 -24.46
C HIS A 315 8.79 -33.89 -24.87
N TRP A 316 8.17 -32.96 -24.15
CA TRP A 316 6.82 -32.49 -24.45
C TRP A 316 6.74 -31.76 -25.80
N GLN A 317 7.73 -30.92 -26.12
CA GLN A 317 7.83 -30.26 -27.42
C GLN A 317 8.05 -31.27 -28.56
N ASP A 318 8.87 -32.29 -28.35
CA ASP A 318 9.08 -33.36 -29.34
C ASP A 318 7.79 -34.12 -29.63
N LEU A 319 6.96 -34.40 -28.61
CA LEU A 319 5.65 -35.01 -28.79
C LEU A 319 4.66 -34.10 -29.54
N ILE A 320 4.61 -32.81 -29.20
CA ILE A 320 3.78 -31.83 -29.94
C ILE A 320 4.18 -31.76 -31.40
N LYS A 321 5.50 -31.77 -31.69
CA LYS A 321 6.00 -31.77 -33.07
C LYS A 321 5.63 -33.05 -33.83
N ALA A 322 5.59 -34.20 -33.15
CA ALA A 322 5.25 -35.48 -33.77
C ALA A 322 3.75 -35.67 -33.99
N ASN A 323 2.92 -35.25 -33.03
CA ASN A 323 1.50 -35.55 -32.99
C ASN A 323 0.58 -34.36 -33.36
N GLY A 324 1.14 -33.16 -33.44
CA GLY A 324 0.40 -31.91 -33.67
C GLY A 324 0.02 -31.17 -32.38
N GLU A 325 -0.30 -29.88 -32.50
CA GLU A 325 -0.67 -29.00 -31.37
C GLU A 325 -2.05 -29.31 -30.79
N ASP A 326 -2.95 -29.88 -31.60
CA ASP A 326 -4.31 -30.22 -31.18
C ASP A 326 -4.33 -31.53 -30.41
N MET A 327 -4.31 -31.41 -29.08
CA MET A 327 -4.43 -32.53 -28.12
C MET A 327 -5.78 -33.25 -28.17
N SER A 328 -6.78 -32.70 -28.87
CA SER A 328 -8.07 -33.37 -29.09
C SER A 328 -8.05 -34.36 -30.24
N SER A 329 -7.01 -34.30 -31.08
CA SER A 329 -6.91 -35.13 -32.28
C SER A 329 -6.81 -36.62 -31.94
N VAL A 330 -7.26 -37.47 -32.87
CA VAL A 330 -7.26 -38.93 -32.74
C VAL A 330 -5.85 -39.47 -32.47
N VAL A 331 -4.81 -38.79 -32.97
CA VAL A 331 -3.40 -39.19 -32.77
C VAL A 331 -3.02 -39.16 -31.28
N TRP A 332 -3.50 -38.18 -30.52
CA TRP A 332 -3.23 -38.09 -29.08
C TRP A 332 -4.08 -39.05 -28.23
N GLN A 333 -5.18 -39.56 -28.80
CA GLN A 333 -6.08 -40.50 -28.11
C GLN A 333 -5.64 -41.97 -28.27
N GLN A 334 -4.85 -42.29 -29.30
CA GLN A 334 -4.33 -43.62 -29.60
C GLN A 334 -3.11 -43.98 -28.73
#